data_AF-A0A7C7JTH4-F1
#
_entry.id   AF-A0A7C7JTH4-F1
#
_cell.length_a   1.000
_cell.length_b   1.000
_cell.length_c   1.000
_cell.angle_alpha   90.00
_cell.angle_beta   90.00
_cell.angle_gamma   90.00
#
_symmetry.space_group_name_H-M   'P 1'
#
loop_
_entity.id
_entity.type
_entity.pdbx_description
1 polymer ?
#
loop_
_entity_poly.entity_id
_entity_poly.type
_entity_poly.pdbx_seq_one_letter_code
_entity_poly.pdbx_strand_id
1 'polypeptide(L)'
;MAAADDDARAAAKRGIPPHSDFNAWYPAIVEIADLVDKRYPIKGMDVWRPYGWKAMKLIDQLTHTEMERTGHQEVNFPLLIPQELLERENRLIARLKAAREAGVDPSELRIEDEPEGFANEVYWVRHAGEHELEQPMFLRPTSETAMYTLFALWVRSHADLPLKTYQIVNTFRYETKQTRSFIRVREIHFFEAHTAHADEDDATRQIEEDLDIVARLMHDLCLPYLVNRRPVWDTFPGAWYTIAIDVLMPNGRTLQVASCHHYRDQWAEAFDISYEAEDGEHRHCHQTTYGMSERLLGAVVGVHGDDSGLILPPSMAPHQVVLIPVAAHTSPEVSDMV
;
A
#
# COMPACT_ATOMS: atom_id res chain seq x y z
N MET A 1 -35.99 -38.44 17.34
CA MET A 1 -36.56 -37.07 17.40
C MET A 1 -36.12 -36.47 18.73
N ALA A 2 -35.30 -35.42 18.64
CA ALA A 2 -34.87 -34.50 19.70
C ALA A 2 -34.17 -35.06 20.97
N ALA A 3 -32.85 -34.91 21.02
CA ALA A 3 -32.12 -34.27 22.12
C ALA A 3 -30.66 -34.07 21.68
N ALA A 4 -30.45 -33.11 20.78
CA ALA A 4 -29.14 -32.54 20.51
C ALA A 4 -29.02 -31.31 21.40
N ASP A 5 -28.53 -31.50 22.63
CA ASP A 5 -28.46 -30.41 23.62
C ASP A 5 -27.27 -30.60 24.58
N ASP A 6 -26.06 -30.76 24.03
CA ASP A 6 -24.84 -30.79 24.84
C ASP A 6 -23.60 -30.15 24.19
N ASP A 7 -23.76 -29.42 23.08
CA ASP A 7 -22.64 -28.67 22.45
C ASP A 7 -22.76 -27.15 22.61
N ALA A 8 -23.54 -26.72 23.61
CA ALA A 8 -23.59 -25.34 24.09
C ALA A 8 -22.65 -25.16 25.28
N ARG A 9 -21.40 -25.65 25.16
CA ARG A 9 -20.34 -25.35 26.13
C ARG A 9 -19.96 -23.87 26.03
N ALA A 10 -20.75 -23.05 26.72
CA ALA A 10 -20.42 -21.77 27.31
C ALA A 10 -19.22 -21.05 26.66
N ALA A 11 -19.41 -20.56 25.44
CA ALA A 11 -18.57 -19.49 24.90
C ALA A 11 -18.64 -18.32 25.90
N ALA A 12 -17.52 -17.94 26.50
CA ALA A 12 -17.47 -16.73 27.30
C ALA A 12 -18.02 -15.59 26.42
N LYS A 13 -19.12 -14.96 26.86
CA LYS A 13 -19.81 -13.83 26.20
C LYS A 13 -18.85 -12.65 25.94
N ARG A 14 -18.03 -12.72 24.90
CA ARG A 14 -17.13 -11.61 24.48
C ARG A 14 -17.80 -10.63 23.52
N GLY A 15 -19.06 -10.87 23.13
CA GLY A 15 -19.79 -9.97 22.23
C GLY A 15 -19.22 -9.91 20.80
N ILE A 16 -18.36 -10.87 20.42
CA ILE A 16 -17.86 -11.02 19.07
C ILE A 16 -19.03 -11.58 18.21
N PRO A 17 -19.43 -10.92 17.12
CA PRO A 17 -20.40 -11.48 16.17
C PRO A 17 -19.88 -12.81 15.59
N PRO A 18 -20.73 -13.71 15.06
CA PRO A 18 -20.24 -14.91 14.38
C PRO A 18 -19.39 -14.55 13.15
N HIS A 19 -18.30 -15.27 12.90
CA HIS A 19 -17.42 -15.05 11.74
C HIS A 19 -18.18 -15.21 10.40
N SER A 20 -19.23 -16.04 10.37
CA SER A 20 -20.14 -16.16 9.23
C SER A 20 -20.81 -14.83 8.84
N ASP A 21 -20.95 -13.87 9.77
CA ASP A 21 -21.33 -12.49 9.48
C ASP A 21 -20.08 -11.60 9.46
N PHE A 22 -19.24 -11.77 8.44
CA PHE A 22 -17.97 -11.06 8.28
C PHE A 22 -18.10 -9.52 8.33
N ASN A 23 -19.23 -8.97 7.92
CA ASN A 23 -19.44 -7.53 7.90
C ASN A 23 -19.65 -6.96 9.31
N ALA A 24 -20.26 -7.72 10.21
CA ALA A 24 -20.35 -7.38 11.63
C ALA A 24 -19.08 -7.80 12.40
N TRP A 25 -18.55 -8.99 12.11
CA TRP A 25 -17.41 -9.58 12.82
C TRP A 25 -16.13 -8.75 12.68
N TYR A 26 -15.75 -8.37 11.46
CA TYR A 26 -14.47 -7.70 11.20
C TYR A 26 -14.32 -6.35 11.94
N PRO A 27 -15.27 -5.39 11.84
CA PRO A 27 -15.10 -4.14 12.57
C PRO A 27 -15.15 -4.36 14.10
N ALA A 28 -15.88 -5.38 14.57
CA ALA A 28 -15.91 -5.72 15.99
C ALA A 28 -14.57 -6.27 16.47
N ILE A 29 -13.95 -7.20 15.74
CA ILE A 29 -12.68 -7.79 16.19
C ILE A 29 -11.53 -6.80 16.13
N VAL A 30 -11.51 -5.89 15.16
CA VAL A 30 -10.51 -4.80 15.09
C VAL A 30 -10.54 -3.93 16.35
N GLU A 31 -11.74 -3.65 16.87
CA GLU A 31 -11.95 -2.87 18.09
C GLU A 31 -11.70 -3.70 19.36
N ILE A 32 -12.21 -4.94 19.42
CA ILE A 32 -12.06 -5.84 20.58
C ILE A 32 -10.59 -6.24 20.80
N ALA A 33 -9.83 -6.44 19.72
CA ALA A 33 -8.40 -6.74 19.77
C ALA A 33 -7.52 -5.49 19.95
N ASP A 34 -8.13 -4.30 20.09
CA ASP A 34 -7.43 -3.04 20.33
C ASP A 34 -6.33 -2.77 19.28
N LEU A 35 -6.65 -2.98 17.99
CA LEU A 35 -5.71 -2.76 16.90
C LEU A 35 -5.62 -1.28 16.51
N VAL A 36 -6.78 -0.63 16.40
CA VAL A 36 -6.92 0.80 16.13
C VAL A 36 -8.09 1.39 16.92
N ASP A 37 -8.06 2.70 17.12
CA ASP A 37 -9.16 3.48 17.69
C ASP A 37 -9.73 4.43 16.64
N LYS A 38 -10.89 4.05 16.09
CA LYS A 38 -11.64 4.80 15.07
C LYS A 38 -12.39 6.03 15.62
N ARG A 39 -12.33 6.29 16.93
CA ARG A 39 -13.04 7.41 17.57
C ARG A 39 -12.30 8.74 17.41
N TYR A 40 -11.11 8.72 16.81
CA TYR A 40 -10.44 9.95 16.40
C TYR A 40 -11.40 10.78 15.53
N PRO A 41 -11.56 12.09 15.80
CA PRO A 41 -12.68 12.87 15.26
C PRO A 41 -12.48 13.28 13.78
N ILE A 42 -11.80 12.45 12.98
CA ILE A 42 -11.69 12.59 11.54
C ILE A 42 -12.02 11.25 10.89
N LYS A 43 -13.07 11.22 10.08
CA LYS A 43 -13.50 10.01 9.36
C LYS A 43 -12.32 9.42 8.57
N GLY A 44 -12.07 8.12 8.75
CA GLY A 44 -11.06 7.37 8.00
C GLY A 44 -9.62 7.67 8.41
N MET A 45 -9.39 8.30 9.56
CA MET A 45 -8.06 8.49 10.13
C MET A 45 -8.07 7.85 11.51
N ASP A 46 -7.66 6.59 11.56
CA ASP A 46 -7.74 5.80 12.77
C ASP A 46 -6.45 5.97 13.61
N VAL A 47 -6.56 5.98 14.93
CA VAL A 47 -5.38 5.97 15.80
C VAL A 47 -4.86 4.54 15.93
N TRP A 48 -3.62 4.29 15.52
CA TRP A 48 -2.94 3.03 15.76
C TRP A 48 -2.72 2.78 17.26
N ARG A 49 -3.32 1.71 17.79
CA ARG A 49 -3.17 1.29 19.18
C ARG A 49 -1.92 0.42 19.33
N PRO A 50 -1.32 0.28 20.52
CA PRO A 50 -0.02 -0.37 20.67
C PRO A 50 0.05 -1.80 20.10
N TYR A 51 -1.02 -2.59 20.20
CA TYR A 51 -1.04 -3.96 19.70
C TYR A 51 -1.07 -4.01 18.17
N GLY A 52 -1.97 -3.24 17.54
CA GLY A 52 -2.03 -3.12 16.07
C GLY A 52 -0.78 -2.50 15.47
N TRP A 53 -0.23 -1.45 16.10
CA TRP A 53 1.00 -0.81 15.63
C TRP A 53 2.20 -1.75 15.66
N LYS A 54 2.35 -2.55 16.73
CA LYS A 54 3.40 -3.57 16.78
C LYS A 54 3.25 -4.61 15.67
N ALA A 55 2.02 -5.06 15.39
CA ALA A 55 1.76 -6.01 14.32
C ALA A 55 2.11 -5.43 12.94
N MET A 56 1.74 -4.17 12.67
CA MET A 56 2.09 -3.48 11.42
C MET A 56 3.61 -3.29 11.30
N LYS A 57 4.30 -2.88 12.37
CA LYS A 57 5.76 -2.77 12.38
C LYS A 57 6.49 -4.09 12.09
N LEU A 58 5.89 -5.23 12.43
CA LEU A 58 6.46 -6.53 12.06
C LEU A 58 6.30 -6.80 10.55
N ILE A 59 5.18 -6.39 9.94
CA ILE A 59 5.03 -6.41 8.47
C ILE A 59 6.05 -5.46 7.82
N ASP A 60 6.24 -4.26 8.36
CA ASP A 60 7.24 -3.30 7.87
C ASP A 60 8.64 -3.92 7.94
N GLN A 61 8.97 -4.64 9.04
CA GLN A 61 10.27 -5.31 9.18
C GLN A 61 10.49 -6.42 8.13
N LEU A 62 9.46 -7.20 7.80
CA LEU A 62 9.53 -8.17 6.70
C LEU A 62 9.80 -7.45 5.37
N THR A 63 9.14 -6.32 5.16
CA THR A 63 9.29 -5.50 3.95
C THR A 63 10.71 -4.92 3.85
N HIS A 64 11.24 -4.34 4.93
CA HIS A 64 12.63 -3.86 4.99
C HIS A 64 13.62 -4.97 4.65
N THR A 65 13.43 -6.17 5.21
CA THR A 65 14.31 -7.32 4.95
C THR A 65 14.33 -7.67 3.46
N GLU A 66 13.16 -7.63 2.80
CA GLU A 66 13.05 -7.90 1.37
C GLU A 66 13.65 -6.79 0.48
N MET A 67 13.49 -5.53 0.88
CA MET A 67 14.10 -4.39 0.20
C MET A 67 15.62 -4.42 0.28
N GLU A 68 16.18 -4.68 1.48
CA GLU A 68 17.61 -4.89 1.68
C GLU A 68 18.15 -6.05 0.84
N ARG A 69 17.41 -7.17 0.79
CA ARG A 69 17.78 -8.37 0.02
C ARG A 69 17.89 -8.12 -1.48
N THR A 70 17.14 -7.16 -2.00
CA THR A 70 17.05 -6.81 -3.43
C THR A 70 17.79 -5.52 -3.80
N GLY A 71 18.51 -4.93 -2.83
CA GLY A 71 19.34 -3.75 -3.03
C GLY A 71 18.58 -2.42 -3.09
N HIS A 72 17.28 -2.41 -2.78
CA HIS A 72 16.50 -1.18 -2.70
C HIS A 72 16.99 -0.31 -1.54
N GLN A 73 17.12 1.00 -1.80
CA GLN A 73 17.59 1.98 -0.82
C GLN A 73 16.41 2.77 -0.24
N GLU A 74 16.35 2.87 1.08
CA GLU A 74 15.28 3.62 1.72
C GLU A 74 15.50 5.12 1.58
N VAL A 75 14.42 5.82 1.23
CA VAL A 75 14.35 7.28 1.18
C VAL A 75 13.16 7.77 2.01
N ASN A 76 13.13 9.07 2.30
CA ASN A 76 11.97 9.69 2.93
C ASN A 76 11.69 11.05 2.29
N PHE A 77 10.71 11.07 1.39
CA PHE A 77 10.30 12.31 0.74
C PHE A 77 9.34 13.10 1.64
N PRO A 78 9.38 14.45 1.54
CA PRO A 78 8.41 15.31 2.20
C PRO A 78 6.96 14.96 1.84
N LEU A 79 6.05 15.20 2.78
CA LEU A 79 4.62 14.91 2.63
C LEU A 79 3.90 15.86 1.65
N LEU A 80 4.30 17.12 1.63
CA LEU A 80 3.64 18.18 0.87
C LEU A 80 4.20 18.24 -0.54
N ILE A 81 3.32 18.28 -1.53
CA ILE A 81 3.65 18.38 -2.95
C ILE A 81 3.08 19.70 -3.49
N PRO A 82 3.87 20.53 -4.19
CA PRO A 82 3.37 21.73 -4.86
C PRO A 82 2.31 21.43 -5.91
N GLN A 83 1.27 22.29 -6.01
CA GLN A 83 0.16 22.14 -6.96
C GLN A 83 0.61 21.91 -8.41
N GLU A 84 1.65 22.62 -8.86
CA GLU A 84 2.13 22.55 -10.25
C GLU A 84 2.53 21.14 -10.69
N LEU A 85 2.98 20.31 -9.74
CA LEU A 85 3.36 18.93 -10.01
C LEU A 85 2.14 18.02 -10.23
N LEU A 86 1.01 18.32 -9.58
CA LEU A 86 -0.26 17.64 -9.85
C LEU A 86 -0.77 17.96 -11.26
N GLU A 87 -0.63 19.21 -11.69
CA GLU A 87 -1.02 19.62 -13.05
C GLU A 87 -0.17 18.91 -14.12
N ARG A 88 1.12 18.72 -13.86
CA ARG A 88 2.03 17.95 -14.71
C ARG A 88 1.59 16.48 -14.86
N GLU A 89 1.25 15.83 -13.75
CA GLU A 89 0.68 14.48 -13.73
C GLU A 89 -0.66 14.40 -14.49
N ASN A 90 -1.58 15.35 -14.25
CA ASN A 90 -2.88 15.34 -14.93
C ASN A 90 -2.74 15.47 -16.45
N ARG A 91 -1.81 16.30 -16.93
CA ARG A 91 -1.49 16.41 -18.36
C ARG A 91 -0.97 15.10 -18.93
N LEU A 92 -0.06 14.42 -18.22
CA LEU A 92 0.43 13.09 -18.62
C LEU A 92 -0.73 12.08 -18.72
N ILE A 93 -1.56 11.99 -17.68
CA ILE A 93 -2.62 10.99 -17.60
C ILE A 93 -3.68 11.22 -18.69
N ALA A 94 -4.08 12.47 -18.92
CA ALA A 94 -5.01 12.79 -19.99
C ALA A 94 -4.45 12.45 -21.38
N ARG A 95 -3.16 12.71 -21.59
CA ARG A 95 -2.47 12.35 -22.83
C ARG A 95 -2.48 10.86 -23.10
N LEU A 96 -2.11 10.07 -22.09
CA LEU A 96 -2.11 8.61 -22.20
C LEU A 96 -3.53 8.06 -22.42
N LYS A 97 -4.54 8.65 -21.78
CA LYS A 97 -5.94 8.25 -21.97
C LYS A 97 -6.42 8.54 -23.40
N ALA A 98 -6.18 9.75 -23.91
CA ALA A 98 -6.54 10.12 -25.27
C ALA A 98 -5.84 9.23 -26.31
N ALA A 99 -4.56 8.90 -26.09
CA ALA A 99 -3.78 7.99 -26.94
C ALA A 99 -4.40 6.59 -27.03
N ARG A 100 -4.79 6.05 -25.88
CA ARG A 100 -5.47 4.75 -25.82
C ARG A 100 -6.81 4.75 -26.53
N GLU A 101 -7.61 5.80 -26.34
CA GLU A 101 -8.92 5.93 -26.98
C GLU A 101 -8.81 6.06 -28.51
N ALA A 102 -7.77 6.75 -29.00
CA ALA A 102 -7.49 6.90 -30.42
C ALA A 102 -6.73 5.70 -31.03
N GLY A 103 -6.15 4.82 -30.21
CA GLY A 103 -5.32 3.70 -30.67
C GLY A 103 -4.00 4.12 -31.30
N VAL A 104 -3.45 5.27 -30.89
CA VAL A 104 -2.22 5.86 -31.42
C VAL A 104 -1.16 5.95 -30.33
N ASP A 105 0.09 6.18 -30.72
CA ASP A 105 1.16 6.44 -29.77
C ASP A 105 0.96 7.80 -29.06
N PRO A 106 1.17 7.91 -27.74
CA PRO A 106 1.03 9.18 -27.03
C PRO A 106 1.88 10.32 -27.62
N SER A 107 3.04 10.01 -28.19
CA SER A 107 3.93 10.99 -28.85
C SER A 107 3.29 11.67 -30.06
N GLU A 108 2.34 11.01 -30.74
CA GLU A 108 1.67 11.48 -31.95
C GLU A 108 0.48 12.42 -31.66
N LEU A 109 0.01 12.47 -30.40
CA LEU A 109 -1.11 13.30 -29.98
C LEU A 109 -0.71 14.72 -29.63
N ARG A 110 -1.46 15.68 -30.20
CA ARG A 110 -1.49 17.08 -29.77
C ARG A 110 -2.76 17.31 -28.97
N ILE A 111 -2.62 17.65 -27.70
CA ILE A 111 -3.75 17.98 -26.83
C ILE A 111 -3.70 19.47 -26.57
N GLU A 112 -4.73 20.18 -27.00
CA GLU A 112 -4.84 21.64 -26.90
C GLU A 112 -5.56 22.08 -25.61
N ASP A 113 -6.31 21.19 -24.95
CA ASP A 113 -7.11 21.48 -23.76
C ASP A 113 -6.45 20.99 -22.45
N GLU A 114 -6.55 21.80 -21.40
CA GLU A 114 -6.13 21.41 -20.04
C GLU A 114 -7.13 20.42 -19.43
N PRO A 115 -6.70 19.21 -19.04
CA PRO A 115 -7.59 18.20 -18.47
C PRO A 115 -7.97 18.49 -17.01
N GLU A 116 -9.22 18.23 -16.64
CA GLU A 116 -9.68 18.19 -15.26
C GLU A 116 -9.05 16.99 -14.53
N GLY A 117 -8.13 17.27 -13.61
CA GLY A 117 -7.31 16.29 -12.89
C GLY A 117 -7.91 15.66 -11.63
N PHE A 118 -7.07 14.94 -10.86
CA PHE A 118 -7.36 14.33 -9.54
C PHE A 118 -7.72 15.32 -8.41
N ALA A 119 -8.18 16.53 -8.73
CA ALA A 119 -8.47 17.61 -7.79
C ALA A 119 -9.47 17.21 -6.68
N ASN A 120 -10.33 16.22 -6.96
CA ASN A 120 -11.39 15.78 -6.04
C ASN A 120 -10.92 14.79 -4.96
N GLU A 121 -9.72 14.22 -5.08
CA GLU A 121 -9.24 13.15 -4.18
C GLU A 121 -8.09 13.58 -3.24
N VAL A 122 -7.60 14.82 -3.36
CA VAL A 122 -6.46 15.31 -2.56
C VAL A 122 -6.87 16.28 -1.46
N TYR A 123 -6.05 16.35 -0.41
CA TYR A 123 -6.18 17.36 0.62
C TYR A 123 -5.28 18.54 0.31
N TRP A 124 -5.85 19.73 0.20
CA TRP A 124 -5.12 20.96 -0.04
C TRP A 124 -4.64 21.62 1.25
N VAL A 125 -3.41 22.11 1.22
CA VAL A 125 -2.84 23.07 2.16
C VAL A 125 -2.69 24.40 1.42
N ARG A 126 -3.58 25.35 1.74
CA ARG A 126 -3.59 26.69 1.13
C ARG A 126 -3.15 27.80 2.08
N HIS A 127 -3.03 27.50 3.36
CA HIS A 127 -2.67 28.47 4.39
C HIS A 127 -1.55 27.92 5.27
N ALA A 128 -0.64 28.80 5.67
CA ALA A 128 0.32 28.58 6.75
C ALA A 128 -0.01 29.53 7.91
N GLY A 129 -0.68 29.01 8.95
CA GLY A 129 -1.30 29.86 9.96
C GLY A 129 -2.40 30.71 9.34
N GLU A 130 -2.30 32.03 9.48
CA GLU A 130 -3.27 32.99 8.92
C GLU A 130 -2.87 33.49 7.51
N HIS A 131 -1.72 33.08 6.98
CA HIS A 131 -1.23 33.53 5.68
C HIS A 131 -1.65 32.57 4.57
N GLU A 132 -2.29 33.09 3.53
CA GLU A 132 -2.50 32.36 2.29
C GLU A 132 -1.16 32.11 1.59
N LEU A 133 -0.95 30.88 1.13
CA LEU A 133 0.27 30.47 0.45
C LEU A 133 0.26 30.97 -0.98
N GLU A 134 1.39 31.54 -1.44
CA GLU A 134 1.59 31.91 -2.85
C GLU A 134 1.43 30.70 -3.78
N GLN A 135 1.93 29.54 -3.34
CA GLN A 135 1.77 28.27 -4.03
C GLN A 135 1.05 27.27 -3.13
N PRO A 136 -0.20 26.88 -3.47
CA PRO A 136 -0.89 25.80 -2.78
C PRO A 136 -0.10 24.49 -2.88
N MET A 137 -0.17 23.70 -1.81
CA MET A 137 0.38 22.35 -1.76
C MET A 137 -0.74 21.35 -1.47
N PHE A 138 -0.50 20.07 -1.75
CA PHE A 138 -1.41 19.00 -1.37
C PHE A 138 -0.67 17.90 -0.61
N LEU A 139 -1.41 17.16 0.24
CA LEU A 139 -0.91 15.96 0.88
C LEU A 139 -0.80 14.85 -0.17
N ARG A 140 0.34 14.16 -0.23
CA ARG A 140 0.57 13.09 -1.23
C ARG A 140 -0.53 12.01 -1.20
N PRO A 141 -1.22 11.74 -2.33
CA PRO A 141 -2.04 10.53 -2.50
C PRO A 141 -1.20 9.31 -2.92
N THR A 142 -0.02 9.61 -3.46
CA THR A 142 1.07 8.77 -3.96
C THR A 142 2.28 9.69 -4.23
N SER A 143 3.50 9.17 -4.38
CA SER A 143 4.71 10.01 -4.41
C SER A 143 5.37 10.18 -5.79
N GLU A 144 4.81 9.67 -6.90
CA GLU A 144 5.40 9.75 -8.24
C GLU A 144 5.86 11.17 -8.59
N THR A 145 4.97 12.15 -8.46
CA THR A 145 5.26 13.54 -8.86
C THR A 145 6.37 14.18 -8.01
N ALA A 146 6.40 13.89 -6.71
CA ALA A 146 7.46 14.33 -5.82
C ALA A 146 8.79 13.63 -6.15
N MET A 147 8.79 12.30 -6.27
CA MET A 147 10.01 11.52 -6.46
C MET A 147 10.62 11.74 -7.84
N TYR A 148 9.82 11.78 -8.89
CA TYR A 148 10.30 11.90 -10.27
C TYR A 148 10.89 13.27 -10.59
N THR A 149 10.43 14.32 -9.89
CA THR A 149 11.08 15.63 -9.91
C THR A 149 12.54 15.55 -9.45
N LEU A 150 12.84 14.69 -8.47
CA LEU A 150 14.19 14.50 -7.94
C LEU A 150 14.97 13.42 -8.70
N PHE A 151 14.32 12.39 -9.23
CA PHE A 151 14.98 11.37 -10.06
C PHE A 151 15.64 11.99 -11.30
N ALA A 152 15.01 12.98 -11.92
CA ALA A 152 15.60 13.75 -13.02
C ALA A 152 16.88 14.51 -12.61
N LEU A 153 17.07 14.72 -11.31
CA LEU A 153 18.29 15.31 -10.78
C LEU A 153 19.36 14.28 -10.43
N TRP A 154 18.95 13.10 -9.97
CA TRP A 154 19.83 12.03 -9.49
C TRP A 154 20.37 11.16 -10.62
N VAL A 155 19.56 10.89 -11.64
CA VAL A 155 19.96 10.08 -12.79
C VAL A 155 20.56 11.00 -13.85
N ARG A 156 21.81 10.75 -14.23
CA ARG A 156 22.54 11.52 -15.27
C ARG A 156 23.19 10.64 -16.31
N SER A 157 23.66 9.46 -15.92
CA SER A 157 24.35 8.50 -16.79
C SER A 157 23.86 7.08 -16.54
N HIS A 158 24.16 6.16 -17.46
CA HIS A 158 23.87 4.73 -17.28
C HIS A 158 24.45 4.13 -15.99
N ALA A 159 25.50 4.73 -15.42
CA ALA A 159 26.10 4.28 -14.16
C ALA A 159 25.22 4.57 -12.92
N ASP A 160 24.23 5.46 -13.04
CA ASP A 160 23.28 5.77 -11.97
C ASP A 160 22.09 4.78 -11.95
N LEU A 161 22.05 3.84 -12.91
CA LEU A 161 20.97 2.87 -13.11
C LEU A 161 21.44 1.43 -12.80
N PRO A 162 20.56 0.56 -12.29
CA PRO A 162 19.19 0.86 -11.88
C PRO A 162 19.15 1.65 -10.56
N LEU A 163 18.32 2.68 -10.53
CA LEU A 163 18.00 3.38 -9.30
C LEU A 163 16.84 2.65 -8.64
N LYS A 164 17.04 2.13 -7.43
CA LYS A 164 16.02 1.37 -6.70
C LYS A 164 15.78 1.99 -5.34
N THR A 165 14.63 2.64 -5.17
CA THR A 165 14.29 3.33 -3.91
C THR A 165 12.94 2.90 -3.36
N TYR A 166 12.77 3.00 -2.05
CA TYR A 166 11.46 2.80 -1.41
C TYR A 166 11.29 3.70 -0.20
N GLN A 167 10.04 3.87 0.25
CA GLN A 167 9.72 4.52 1.51
C GLN A 167 8.48 3.88 2.15
N ILE A 168 8.41 3.90 3.48
CA ILE A 168 7.21 3.54 4.25
C ILE A 168 6.69 4.80 4.93
N VAL A 169 5.55 5.30 4.46
CA VAL A 169 5.02 6.61 4.84
C VAL A 169 3.50 6.65 4.77
N ASN A 170 2.89 7.70 5.34
CA ASN A 170 1.46 7.91 5.16
C ASN A 170 1.14 8.59 3.82
N THR A 171 0.13 8.07 3.12
CA THR A 171 -0.52 8.69 1.97
C THR A 171 -1.96 9.10 2.30
N PHE A 172 -2.50 10.07 1.58
CA PHE A 172 -3.77 10.72 1.90
C PHE A 172 -4.70 10.73 0.69
N ARG A 173 -5.88 10.12 0.84
CA ARG A 173 -6.91 10.09 -0.20
C ARG A 173 -8.25 10.52 0.39
N TYR A 174 -8.91 11.50 -0.22
CA TYR A 174 -10.22 11.98 0.18
C TYR A 174 -11.32 10.98 -0.23
N GLU A 175 -11.35 9.82 0.42
CA GLU A 175 -12.30 8.74 0.14
C GLU A 175 -13.73 9.15 0.56
N THR A 176 -14.60 9.29 -0.44
CA THR A 176 -16.00 9.69 -0.24
C THR A 176 -16.88 8.52 0.20
N LYS A 177 -16.48 7.27 -0.07
CA LYS A 177 -17.23 6.07 0.28
C LYS A 177 -17.15 5.76 1.78
N GLN A 178 -17.83 4.69 2.19
CA GLN A 178 -17.76 4.19 3.56
C GLN A 178 -16.35 3.69 3.86
N THR A 179 -15.74 4.22 4.93
CA THR A 179 -14.43 3.81 5.42
C THR A 179 -14.54 2.56 6.27
N ARG A 180 -13.49 1.73 6.25
CA ARG A 180 -13.35 0.51 7.04
C ARG A 180 -11.87 0.33 7.34
N SER A 181 -11.51 0.30 8.61
CA SER A 181 -10.12 0.22 9.08
C SER A 181 -9.31 -0.83 8.33
N PHE A 182 -8.09 -0.47 7.94
CA PHE A 182 -7.14 -1.25 7.12
C PHE A 182 -7.56 -1.49 5.66
N ILE A 183 -8.86 -1.57 5.35
CA ILE A 183 -9.35 -1.89 4.00
C ILE A 183 -9.49 -0.62 3.15
N ARG A 184 -10.07 0.43 3.74
CA ARG A 184 -10.38 1.70 3.08
C ARG A 184 -10.41 2.82 4.12
N VAL A 185 -9.32 3.57 4.17
CA VAL A 185 -9.10 4.71 5.07
C VAL A 185 -8.69 5.93 4.25
N ARG A 186 -8.54 7.10 4.90
CA ARG A 186 -8.20 8.39 4.28
C ARG A 186 -6.76 8.82 4.56
N GLU A 187 -6.19 8.38 5.67
CA GLU A 187 -4.75 8.36 5.93
C GLU A 187 -4.32 6.89 5.92
N ILE A 188 -3.43 6.52 5.01
CA ILE A 188 -3.06 5.13 4.72
C ILE A 188 -1.60 4.95 5.09
N HIS A 189 -1.27 4.04 6.00
CA HIS A 189 0.10 3.58 6.16
C HIS A 189 0.51 2.77 4.92
N PHE A 190 1.49 3.28 4.17
CA PHE A 190 1.76 2.88 2.80
C PHE A 190 3.24 2.61 2.58
N PHE A 191 3.54 1.51 1.92
CA PHE A 191 4.85 1.22 1.34
C PHE A 191 4.77 1.52 -0.16
N GLU A 192 5.76 2.25 -0.67
CA GLU A 192 5.95 2.48 -2.11
C GLU A 192 7.42 2.35 -2.48
N ALA A 193 7.71 1.49 -3.45
CA ALA A 193 8.98 1.43 -4.15
C ALA A 193 8.84 2.09 -5.53
N HIS A 194 9.84 2.88 -5.89
CA HIS A 194 9.98 3.54 -7.19
C HIS A 194 11.37 3.26 -7.72
N THR A 195 11.43 2.78 -8.96
CA THR A 195 12.69 2.44 -9.62
C THR A 195 12.81 3.09 -10.99
N ALA A 196 14.04 3.26 -11.45
CA ALA A 196 14.36 3.70 -12.80
C ALA A 196 15.42 2.78 -13.42
N HIS A 197 15.23 2.48 -14.70
CA HIS A 197 15.92 1.44 -15.45
C HIS A 197 16.36 1.95 -16.81
N ALA A 198 17.41 1.34 -17.37
CA ALA A 198 17.96 1.74 -18.66
C ALA A 198 17.02 1.43 -19.84
N ASP A 199 16.26 0.33 -19.75
CA ASP A 199 15.37 -0.16 -20.82
C ASP A 199 14.15 -0.93 -20.27
N GLU A 200 13.22 -1.30 -21.18
CA GLU A 200 11.99 -2.04 -20.86
C GLU A 200 12.26 -3.45 -20.32
N ASP A 201 13.33 -4.12 -20.77
CA ASP A 201 13.65 -5.47 -20.33
C ASP A 201 14.14 -5.46 -18.87
N ASP A 202 14.92 -4.44 -18.49
CA ASP A 202 15.37 -4.25 -17.11
C ASP A 202 14.23 -3.87 -16.16
N ALA A 203 13.36 -2.96 -16.59
CA ALA A 203 12.13 -2.66 -15.86
C ALA A 203 11.21 -3.90 -15.74
N THR A 204 11.13 -4.76 -16.76
CA THR A 204 10.37 -6.01 -16.69
C THR A 204 10.97 -6.98 -15.69
N ARG A 205 12.30 -7.12 -15.64
CA ARG A 205 12.98 -7.92 -14.59
C ARG A 205 12.71 -7.38 -13.19
N GLN A 206 12.58 -6.06 -13.03
CA GLN A 206 12.18 -5.47 -11.74
C GLN A 206 10.77 -5.88 -11.33
N ILE A 207 9.80 -5.87 -12.26
CA ILE A 207 8.44 -6.36 -11.97
C ILE A 207 8.46 -7.83 -11.54
N GLU A 208 9.28 -8.68 -12.17
CA GLU A 208 9.44 -10.08 -11.77
C GLU A 208 10.02 -10.21 -10.35
N GLU A 209 11.03 -9.39 -10.02
CA GLU A 209 11.61 -9.35 -8.67
C GLU A 209 10.59 -8.87 -7.61
N ASP A 210 9.77 -7.87 -7.94
CA ASP A 210 8.70 -7.36 -7.08
C ASP A 210 7.64 -8.45 -6.80
N LEU A 211 7.28 -9.25 -7.81
CA LEU A 211 6.35 -10.38 -7.64
C LEU A 211 6.93 -11.48 -6.76
N ASP A 212 8.23 -11.72 -6.86
CA ASP A 212 8.96 -12.63 -5.98
C ASP A 212 8.99 -12.11 -4.53
N ILE A 213 9.16 -10.80 -4.33
CA ILE A 213 9.08 -10.15 -3.00
C ILE A 213 7.69 -10.36 -2.42
N VAL A 214 6.64 -10.07 -3.20
CA VAL A 214 5.27 -10.31 -2.78
C VAL A 214 5.05 -11.78 -2.40
N ALA A 215 5.56 -12.74 -3.19
CA ALA A 215 5.41 -14.15 -2.88
C ALA A 215 5.98 -14.54 -1.50
N ARG A 216 7.16 -14.02 -1.14
CA ARG A 216 7.77 -14.25 0.18
C ARG A 216 7.00 -13.57 1.30
N LEU A 217 6.56 -12.32 1.11
CA LEU A 217 5.74 -11.63 2.10
C LEU A 217 4.40 -12.34 2.33
N MET A 218 3.72 -12.78 1.27
CA MET A 218 2.46 -13.51 1.38
C MET A 218 2.65 -14.88 2.05
N HIS A 219 3.77 -15.56 1.78
CA HIS A 219 4.14 -16.79 2.48
C HIS A 219 4.28 -16.55 3.99
N ASP A 220 5.04 -15.53 4.41
CA ASP A 220 5.27 -15.24 5.82
C ASP A 220 4.01 -14.78 6.54
N LEU A 221 3.10 -14.10 5.83
CA LEU A 221 1.78 -13.70 6.33
C LEU A 221 0.71 -14.80 6.20
N CYS A 222 1.08 -15.98 5.69
CA CYS A 222 0.19 -17.10 5.40
C CYS A 222 -1.04 -16.70 4.56
N LEU A 223 -0.92 -15.68 3.69
CA LEU A 223 -2.05 -15.17 2.92
C LEU A 223 -2.16 -15.88 1.57
N PRO A 224 -3.33 -16.47 1.24
CA PRO A 224 -3.59 -16.94 -0.13
C PRO A 224 -3.90 -15.74 -1.03
N TYR A 225 -3.29 -15.71 -2.22
CA TYR A 225 -3.42 -14.59 -3.15
C TYR A 225 -3.55 -15.04 -4.60
N LEU A 226 -4.06 -14.13 -5.44
CA LEU A 226 -4.16 -14.25 -6.89
C LEU A 226 -3.36 -13.12 -7.53
N VAL A 227 -2.55 -13.45 -8.54
CA VAL A 227 -1.81 -12.47 -9.34
C VAL A 227 -2.56 -12.26 -10.65
N ASN A 228 -3.02 -11.03 -10.89
CA ASN A 228 -3.84 -10.69 -12.05
C ASN A 228 -3.27 -9.47 -12.78
N ARG A 229 -3.00 -9.60 -14.07
CA ARG A 229 -2.80 -8.42 -14.93
C ARG A 229 -4.14 -7.71 -15.11
N ARG A 230 -4.21 -6.46 -14.69
CA ARG A 230 -5.43 -5.65 -14.81
C ARG A 230 -5.72 -5.39 -16.29
N PRO A 231 -7.00 -5.35 -16.68
CA PRO A 231 -7.37 -4.89 -18.00
C PRO A 231 -6.98 -3.42 -18.19
N VAL A 232 -6.82 -3.00 -19.45
CA VAL A 232 -6.30 -1.67 -19.79
C VAL A 232 -7.12 -0.51 -19.17
N TRP A 233 -8.43 -0.69 -18.99
CA TRP A 233 -9.31 0.32 -18.39
C TRP A 233 -9.23 0.40 -16.86
N ASP A 234 -8.48 -0.51 -16.21
CA ASP A 234 -8.31 -0.60 -14.75
C ASP A 234 -6.82 -0.62 -14.36
N THR A 235 -5.95 -0.13 -15.25
CA THR A 235 -4.54 0.11 -14.91
C THR A 235 -4.40 1.35 -14.04
N PHE A 236 -3.35 1.39 -13.23
CA PHE A 236 -3.00 2.61 -12.50
C PHE A 236 -2.80 3.80 -13.47
N PRO A 237 -3.24 5.01 -13.11
CA PRO A 237 -3.05 6.19 -13.94
C PRO A 237 -1.58 6.40 -14.29
N GLY A 238 -1.28 6.53 -15.59
CA GLY A 238 0.10 6.64 -16.04
C GLY A 238 0.85 5.34 -16.25
N ALA A 239 0.29 4.16 -15.92
CA ALA A 239 0.94 2.85 -16.10
C ALA A 239 0.66 2.22 -17.47
N TRP A 240 1.69 1.69 -18.14
CA TRP A 240 1.54 0.89 -19.35
C TRP A 240 0.78 -0.41 -19.06
N TYR A 241 1.14 -1.09 -17.98
CA TYR A 241 0.29 -2.14 -17.39
C TYR A 241 0.37 -2.14 -15.88
N THR A 242 -0.59 -2.82 -15.26
CA THR A 242 -0.66 -3.03 -13.81
C THR A 242 -0.88 -4.51 -13.53
N ILE A 243 -0.11 -5.04 -12.60
CA ILE A 243 -0.34 -6.34 -11.99
C ILE A 243 -0.89 -6.08 -10.59
N ALA A 244 -2.04 -6.65 -10.28
CA ALA A 244 -2.65 -6.58 -8.97
C ALA A 244 -2.52 -7.93 -8.26
N ILE A 245 -2.29 -7.86 -6.95
CA ILE A 245 -2.24 -9.01 -6.07
C ILE A 245 -3.44 -8.94 -5.14
N ASP A 246 -4.36 -9.88 -5.33
CA ASP A 246 -5.68 -9.91 -4.73
C ASP A 246 -5.79 -11.05 -3.72
N VAL A 247 -6.26 -10.75 -2.50
CA VAL A 247 -6.65 -11.75 -1.49
C VAL A 247 -8.17 -11.93 -1.52
N LEU A 248 -8.65 -13.18 -1.47
CA LEU A 248 -10.08 -13.46 -1.34
C LEU A 248 -10.49 -13.36 0.14
N MET A 249 -11.35 -12.38 0.45
CA MET A 249 -11.86 -12.16 1.80
C MET A 249 -13.04 -13.09 2.11
N PRO A 250 -13.34 -13.40 3.40
CA PRO A 250 -14.40 -14.33 3.78
C PRO A 250 -15.82 -13.96 3.30
N ASN A 251 -16.06 -12.69 2.97
CA ASN A 251 -17.33 -12.25 2.37
C ASN A 251 -17.43 -12.51 0.85
N GLY A 252 -16.48 -13.26 0.27
CA GLY A 252 -16.44 -13.61 -1.15
C GLY A 252 -15.97 -12.49 -2.07
N ARG A 253 -15.47 -11.37 -1.53
CA ARG A 253 -14.91 -10.25 -2.31
C ARG A 253 -13.39 -10.31 -2.32
N THR A 254 -12.78 -9.79 -3.38
CA THR A 254 -11.34 -9.60 -3.43
C THR A 254 -10.92 -8.29 -2.76
N LEU A 255 -9.75 -8.33 -2.12
CA LEU A 255 -9.04 -7.18 -1.59
C LEU A 255 -7.66 -7.12 -2.27
N GLN A 256 -7.43 -6.09 -3.11
CA GLN A 256 -6.11 -5.84 -3.66
C GLN A 256 -5.19 -5.36 -2.53
N VAL A 257 -4.21 -6.18 -2.16
CA VAL A 257 -3.26 -5.94 -1.06
C VAL A 257 -1.93 -5.37 -1.55
N ALA A 258 -1.59 -5.60 -2.81
CA ALA A 258 -0.41 -5.05 -3.45
C ALA A 258 -0.64 -4.83 -4.96
N SER A 259 0.18 -3.97 -5.57
CA SER A 259 0.25 -3.84 -7.03
C SER A 259 1.63 -3.45 -7.51
N CYS A 260 1.96 -3.92 -8.71
CA CYS A 260 3.16 -3.54 -9.45
C CYS A 260 2.74 -2.84 -10.75
N HIS A 261 3.41 -1.77 -11.10
CA HIS A 261 3.09 -0.95 -12.27
C HIS A 261 4.35 -0.77 -13.12
N HIS A 262 4.22 -1.08 -14.40
CA HIS A 262 5.28 -0.82 -15.36
C HIS A 262 4.91 0.43 -16.14
N TYR A 263 5.77 1.46 -16.09
CA TYR A 263 5.51 2.75 -16.71
C TYR A 263 6.07 2.87 -18.12
N ARG A 264 7.02 2.00 -18.50
CA ARG A 264 7.93 2.30 -19.62
C ARG A 264 8.57 3.67 -19.36
N ASP A 265 8.72 4.48 -20.40
CA ASP A 265 9.25 5.84 -20.42
C ASP A 265 8.19 6.94 -20.22
N GLN A 266 6.92 6.57 -19.97
CA GLN A 266 5.80 7.53 -19.92
C GLN A 266 5.99 8.66 -18.90
N TRP A 267 6.46 8.31 -17.70
CA TRP A 267 6.74 9.30 -16.65
C TRP A 267 8.09 9.98 -16.85
N ALA A 268 9.07 9.29 -17.44
CA ALA A 268 10.38 9.84 -17.74
C ALA A 268 10.30 10.95 -18.80
N GLU A 269 9.47 10.80 -19.84
CA GLU A 269 9.15 11.88 -20.77
C GLU A 269 8.48 13.06 -20.05
N ALA A 270 7.52 12.74 -19.18
CA ALA A 270 6.77 13.78 -18.49
C ALA A 270 7.63 14.56 -17.50
N PHE A 271 8.60 13.95 -16.84
CA PHE A 271 9.43 14.53 -15.77
C PHE A 271 10.90 14.75 -16.14
N ASP A 272 11.26 14.59 -17.42
CA ASP A 272 12.62 14.75 -17.96
C ASP A 272 13.66 13.83 -17.30
N ILE A 273 13.27 12.61 -16.95
CA ILE A 273 14.18 11.61 -16.37
C ILE A 273 14.92 10.94 -17.52
N SER A 274 16.14 11.39 -17.77
CA SER A 274 16.99 10.89 -18.85
C SER A 274 18.40 10.62 -18.36
N TYR A 275 19.13 9.78 -19.11
CA TYR A 275 20.51 9.42 -18.82
C TYR A 275 21.33 9.41 -20.10
N GLU A 276 22.64 9.66 -19.97
CA GLU A 276 23.62 9.40 -21.03
C GLU A 276 23.96 7.90 -21.08
N ALA A 277 23.59 7.24 -22.19
CA ALA A 277 23.88 5.84 -22.44
C ALA A 277 25.36 5.62 -22.81
N GLU A 278 25.81 4.37 -22.87
CA GLU A 278 27.22 4.04 -23.17
C GLU A 278 27.71 4.54 -24.54
N ASP A 279 26.78 4.75 -25.48
CA ASP A 279 27.04 5.30 -26.81
C ASP A 279 27.06 6.85 -26.85
N GLY A 280 26.82 7.49 -25.70
CA GLY A 280 26.75 8.95 -25.57
C GLY A 280 25.40 9.55 -25.97
N GLU A 281 24.40 8.74 -26.35
CA GLU A 281 23.05 9.24 -26.61
C GLU A 281 22.26 9.42 -25.31
N HIS A 282 21.39 10.43 -25.28
CA HIS A 282 20.45 10.62 -24.19
C HIS A 282 19.19 9.81 -24.41
N ARG A 283 18.81 9.02 -23.40
CA ARG A 283 17.60 8.18 -23.42
C ARG A 283 16.76 8.41 -22.18
N HIS A 284 15.44 8.22 -22.31
CA HIS A 284 14.54 8.24 -21.17
C HIS A 284 14.64 6.94 -20.37
N CYS A 285 14.51 7.04 -19.05
CA CYS A 285 14.48 5.86 -18.20
C CYS A 285 13.15 5.12 -18.34
N HIS A 286 13.18 3.81 -18.12
CA HIS A 286 11.98 3.02 -17.88
C HIS A 286 11.73 2.94 -16.37
N GLN A 287 10.51 3.18 -15.91
CA GLN A 287 10.21 3.18 -14.47
C GLN A 287 9.25 2.06 -14.09
N THR A 288 9.36 1.58 -12.84
CA THR A 288 8.35 0.74 -12.21
C THR A 288 8.00 1.26 -10.82
N THR A 289 6.82 0.89 -10.36
CA THR A 289 6.44 1.04 -8.96
C THR A 289 5.85 -0.22 -8.39
N TYR A 290 6.06 -0.41 -7.10
CA TYR A 290 5.50 -1.49 -6.31
C TYR A 290 4.93 -0.91 -5.01
N GLY A 291 3.64 -1.11 -4.78
CA GLY A 291 2.90 -0.53 -3.65
C GLY A 291 2.18 -1.56 -2.80
N MET A 292 2.21 -1.34 -1.47
CA MET A 292 1.48 -2.11 -0.46
C MET A 292 0.94 -1.17 0.62
N SER A 293 -0.05 -1.61 1.38
CA SER A 293 -0.57 -0.80 2.48
C SER A 293 -0.93 -1.63 3.70
N GLU A 294 -1.44 -0.97 4.74
CA GLU A 294 -2.12 -1.56 5.89
C GLU A 294 -3.23 -2.58 5.53
N ARG A 295 -3.64 -2.66 4.26
CA ARG A 295 -4.46 -3.76 3.73
C ARG A 295 -3.86 -5.14 3.97
N LEU A 296 -2.54 -5.27 4.08
CA LEU A 296 -1.91 -6.54 4.47
C LEU A 296 -2.39 -7.00 5.85
N LEU A 297 -2.36 -6.10 6.85
CA LEU A 297 -2.90 -6.39 8.18
C LEU A 297 -4.41 -6.63 8.11
N GLY A 298 -5.15 -5.83 7.34
CA GLY A 298 -6.59 -6.02 7.15
C GLY A 298 -6.94 -7.39 6.53
N ALA A 299 -6.14 -7.86 5.58
CA ALA A 299 -6.27 -9.18 4.98
C ALA A 299 -5.98 -10.28 5.99
N VAL A 300 -4.91 -10.17 6.79
CA VAL A 300 -4.58 -11.13 7.85
C VAL A 300 -5.71 -11.23 8.87
N VAL A 301 -6.19 -10.08 9.38
CA VAL A 301 -7.32 -10.04 10.33
C VAL A 301 -8.52 -10.75 9.72
N GLY A 302 -8.84 -10.45 8.46
CA GLY A 302 -10.02 -11.02 7.81
C GLY A 302 -9.90 -12.50 7.49
N VAL A 303 -8.77 -12.96 6.95
CA VAL A 303 -8.60 -14.32 6.43
C VAL A 303 -8.39 -15.33 7.54
N HIS A 304 -7.63 -14.97 8.58
CA HIS A 304 -7.20 -15.93 9.60
C HIS A 304 -8.11 -15.98 10.82
N GLY A 305 -8.82 -14.90 11.14
CA GLY A 305 -9.65 -14.87 12.34
C GLY A 305 -10.86 -15.79 12.28
N ASP A 306 -11.40 -16.07 13.46
CA ASP A 306 -12.48 -17.04 13.66
C ASP A 306 -13.51 -16.55 14.71
N ASP A 307 -14.40 -17.44 15.14
CA ASP A 307 -15.39 -17.16 16.19
C ASP A 307 -14.75 -16.87 17.57
N SER A 308 -13.47 -17.24 17.78
CA SER A 308 -12.70 -16.93 18.99
C SER A 308 -12.01 -15.57 18.92
N GLY A 309 -11.81 -15.03 17.71
CA GLY A 309 -11.35 -13.68 17.46
C GLY A 309 -10.15 -13.60 16.50
N LEU A 310 -9.18 -12.77 16.86
CA LEU A 310 -8.01 -12.48 16.04
C LEU A 310 -7.02 -13.65 16.08
N ILE A 311 -6.58 -14.09 14.89
CA ILE A 311 -5.49 -15.05 14.72
C ILE A 311 -4.42 -14.38 13.86
N LEU A 312 -3.19 -14.33 14.35
CA LEU A 312 -2.05 -13.73 13.66
C LEU A 312 -1.02 -14.80 13.29
N PRO A 313 -0.45 -14.76 12.07
CA PRO A 313 0.74 -15.51 11.72
C PRO A 313 1.89 -15.21 12.70
N PRO A 314 2.73 -16.20 13.05
CA PRO A 314 3.84 -15.99 13.99
C PRO A 314 4.79 -14.86 13.58
N SER A 315 5.01 -14.66 12.27
CA SER A 315 5.85 -13.62 11.69
C SER A 315 5.44 -12.19 12.09
N MET A 316 4.16 -11.99 12.43
CA MET A 316 3.61 -10.67 12.76
C MET A 316 2.83 -10.63 14.08
N ALA A 317 2.91 -11.68 14.90
CA ALA A 317 2.28 -11.71 16.22
C ALA A 317 3.14 -10.92 17.23
N PRO A 318 2.64 -9.82 17.84
CA PRO A 318 3.41 -9.04 18.82
C PRO A 318 3.85 -9.84 20.05
N HIS A 319 3.05 -10.86 20.41
CA HIS A 319 3.34 -11.85 21.44
C HIS A 319 3.03 -13.23 20.88
N GLN A 320 4.05 -14.06 20.64
CA GLN A 320 3.88 -15.40 20.08
C GLN A 320 3.49 -16.44 21.13
N VAL A 321 3.96 -16.26 22.37
CA VAL A 321 3.72 -17.17 23.50
C VAL A 321 3.27 -16.36 24.70
N VAL A 322 2.18 -16.82 25.32
CA VAL A 322 1.69 -16.28 26.60
C VAL A 322 1.76 -17.40 27.63
N LEU A 323 2.57 -17.20 28.67
CA LEU A 323 2.67 -18.13 29.79
C LEU A 323 1.65 -17.72 30.85
N ILE A 324 0.74 -18.64 31.18
CA ILE A 324 -0.33 -18.39 32.16
C ILE A 324 -0.14 -19.37 33.33
N PRO A 325 0.34 -18.92 34.49
CA PRO A 325 0.44 -19.78 35.66
C PRO A 325 -0.96 -20.15 36.16
N VAL A 326 -1.23 -21.45 36.25
CA VAL A 326 -2.50 -21.99 36.77
C VAL A 326 -2.27 -22.56 38.16
N ALA A 327 -3.15 -22.20 39.10
CA ALA A 327 -3.10 -22.67 40.48
C ALA A 327 -1.80 -22.33 41.23
N ALA A 328 -1.23 -21.14 41.01
CA ALA A 328 -0.06 -20.63 41.73
C ALA A 328 -0.17 -20.65 43.27
N HIS A 329 -1.40 -20.69 43.81
CA HIS A 329 -1.67 -20.84 45.24
C HIS A 329 -1.42 -22.28 45.77
N THR A 330 -1.30 -23.27 44.88
CA THR A 330 -1.10 -24.69 45.26
C THR A 330 0.37 -25.09 45.32
N SER A 331 1.24 -24.42 44.57
CA SER A 331 2.69 -24.55 44.72
C SER A 331 3.38 -23.21 44.39
N PRO A 332 4.29 -22.74 45.26
CA PRO A 332 5.15 -21.59 44.97
C PRO A 332 6.00 -21.77 43.71
N GLU A 333 6.36 -23.01 43.37
CA GLU A 333 7.20 -23.35 42.22
C GLU A 333 6.57 -22.92 40.88
N VAL A 334 5.23 -22.81 40.83
CA VAL A 334 4.48 -22.35 39.65
C VAL A 334 4.67 -20.85 39.41
N SER A 335 4.86 -20.06 40.47
CA SER A 335 5.12 -18.61 40.37
C SER A 335 6.56 -18.32 39.98
N ASP A 336 7.50 -19.19 40.32
CA ASP A 336 8.94 -18.97 40.06
C ASP A 336 9.35 -19.28 38.60
N MET A 337 8.46 -19.92 37.82
CA MET A 337 8.71 -20.33 36.43
C MET A 337 8.27 -19.32 35.36
N VAL A 338 7.54 -18.28 35.73
CA VAL A 338 6.93 -17.29 34.81
C VAL A 338 7.39 -15.89 35.18
#